data_AF-A0A7C4ZEW6-F1
#
_entry.id   AF-A0A7C4ZEW6-F1
#
_cell.length_a   1.000
_cell.length_b   1.000
_cell.length_c   1.000
_cell.angle_alpha   90.00
_cell.angle_beta   90.00
_cell.angle_gamma   90.00
#
_symmetry.space_group_name_H-M   'P 1'
#
loop_
_entity.id
_entity.type
_entity.pdbx_description
1 polymer ?
#
loop_
_entity_poly.entity_id
_entity_poly.type
_entity_poly.pdbx_seq_one_letter_code
_entity_poly.pdbx_strand_id
1 'polypeptide(L)'
;MKNNGELVKGDEFLKVLYNNFKNISPNEQLPLMANFSFIVHSNIQSQKSIAYVFKINSSGYNVFGLQELKSKFGLSFENLIENNPEILTPQYLENVGKPSGIFQPKSIGSIQARYLSFTTGKEFYYGYYHADSLNNDYFIIATSLEAFETILNTLLMK
;
A
#
# COMPACT_ATOMS: atom_id res chain seq x y z
N MET A 1 -6.40 12.02 -12.34
CA MET A 1 -5.80 11.77 -13.67
C MET A 1 -6.70 10.87 -14.48
N LYS A 2 -6.98 11.23 -15.74
CA LYS A 2 -7.56 10.29 -16.70
C LYS A 2 -6.39 9.52 -17.30
N ASN A 3 -6.27 8.25 -16.97
CA ASN A 3 -5.47 7.36 -17.80
C ASN A 3 -6.40 6.73 -18.82
N ASN A 4 -6.16 6.99 -20.10
CA ASN A 4 -7.07 6.77 -21.23
C ASN A 4 -7.24 5.28 -21.59
N GLY A 5 -7.52 4.42 -20.61
CA GLY A 5 -7.70 2.98 -20.85
C GLY A 5 -6.41 2.21 -21.12
N GLU A 6 -5.23 2.79 -20.89
CA GLU A 6 -3.95 2.10 -21.02
C GLU A 6 -3.62 1.27 -19.76
N LEU A 7 -3.06 0.08 -19.99
CA LEU A 7 -2.59 -0.81 -18.92
C LEU A 7 -1.35 -0.20 -18.24
N VAL A 8 -1.47 0.12 -16.95
CA VAL A 8 -0.38 0.65 -16.12
C VAL A 8 0.31 -0.48 -15.38
N LYS A 9 1.65 -0.56 -15.46
CA LYS A 9 2.44 -1.53 -14.68
C LYS A 9 2.34 -1.20 -13.19
N GLY A 10 2.64 -2.14 -12.28
CA GLY A 10 2.45 -1.90 -10.83
C GLY A 10 3.31 -0.80 -10.24
N ASP A 11 4.55 -0.69 -10.69
CA ASP A 11 5.45 0.37 -10.28
C ASP A 11 5.02 1.74 -10.84
N GLU A 12 4.54 1.78 -12.09
CA GLU A 12 3.91 2.95 -12.69
C GLU A 12 2.58 3.27 -12.02
N PHE A 13 1.82 2.26 -11.61
CA PHE A 13 0.55 2.40 -10.95
C PHE A 13 0.78 3.08 -9.62
N LEU A 14 1.74 2.65 -8.80
CA LEU A 14 2.15 3.40 -7.61
C LEU A 14 2.69 4.80 -7.99
N LYS A 15 3.58 4.92 -8.97
CA LYS A 15 4.07 6.25 -9.39
C LYS A 15 2.95 7.21 -9.81
N VAL A 16 1.85 6.70 -10.38
CA VAL A 16 0.64 7.42 -10.83
C VAL A 16 -0.34 7.64 -9.66
N LEU A 17 -0.57 6.65 -8.81
CA LEU A 17 -1.39 6.75 -7.60
C LEU A 17 -0.82 7.82 -6.67
N TYR A 18 0.50 7.82 -6.55
CA TYR A 18 1.32 8.74 -5.76
C TYR A 18 1.93 9.84 -6.62
N ASN A 19 1.29 10.15 -7.76
CA ASN A 19 1.70 10.98 -8.89
C ASN A 19 2.92 11.88 -8.68
N ASN A 20 4.10 11.26 -8.57
CA ASN A 20 5.38 11.77 -8.06
C ASN A 20 5.71 11.37 -6.60
N PHE A 21 6.31 10.19 -6.42
CA PHE A 21 7.39 9.99 -5.44
C PHE A 21 8.57 10.98 -5.64
N LYS A 22 8.42 12.14 -6.30
CA LYS A 22 9.48 13.16 -6.44
C LYS A 22 10.01 13.61 -5.09
N ASN A 23 9.20 13.48 -4.04
CA ASN A 23 9.59 13.80 -2.66
C ASN A 23 10.17 12.60 -1.90
N ILE A 24 10.12 11.38 -2.45
CA ILE A 24 10.82 10.20 -1.93
C ILE A 24 12.08 10.01 -2.76
N SER A 25 13.25 10.17 -2.14
CA SER A 25 14.50 10.09 -2.87
C SER A 25 14.69 8.68 -3.48
N PRO A 26 15.37 8.54 -4.65
CA PRO A 26 15.51 7.25 -5.32
C PRO A 26 16.10 6.13 -4.44
N ASN A 27 16.95 6.47 -3.49
CA ASN A 27 17.55 5.57 -2.50
C ASN A 27 16.61 5.17 -1.35
N GLU A 28 15.40 5.73 -1.30
CA GLU A 28 14.34 5.40 -0.34
C GLU A 28 13.17 4.67 -1.01
N GLN A 29 13.20 4.51 -2.33
CA GLN A 29 12.16 3.81 -3.06
C GLN A 29 12.32 2.29 -2.93
N LEU A 30 11.21 1.58 -2.72
CA LEU A 30 11.22 0.13 -2.70
C LEU A 30 11.49 -0.43 -4.11
N PRO A 31 12.31 -1.50 -4.24
CA PRO A 31 12.59 -2.16 -5.50
C PRO A 31 11.42 -3.07 -5.88
N LEU A 32 10.27 -2.51 -6.23
CA LEU A 32 9.08 -3.30 -6.55
C LEU A 32 9.22 -3.99 -7.91
N MET A 33 8.75 -5.23 -8.02
CA MET A 33 8.62 -5.90 -9.30
C MET A 33 7.54 -5.21 -10.14
N ALA A 34 7.69 -5.22 -11.48
CA ALA A 34 6.77 -4.53 -12.40
C ALA A 34 5.33 -5.09 -12.41
N ASN A 35 5.12 -6.25 -11.77
CA ASN A 35 3.82 -6.90 -11.62
C ASN A 35 3.26 -6.68 -10.20
N PHE A 36 1.98 -6.33 -10.15
CA PHE A 36 1.19 -6.24 -8.94
C PHE A 36 -0.10 -7.02 -9.12
N SER A 37 -0.73 -7.39 -8.01
CA SER A 37 -2.07 -7.97 -8.00
C SER A 37 -2.97 -7.10 -7.13
N PHE A 38 -4.27 -7.11 -7.41
CA PHE A 38 -5.25 -6.40 -6.61
C PHE A 38 -6.52 -7.24 -6.42
N ILE A 39 -7.28 -6.90 -5.39
CA ILE A 39 -8.63 -7.43 -5.16
C ILE A 39 -9.60 -6.26 -4.98
N VAL A 40 -10.84 -6.42 -5.43
CA VAL A 40 -11.95 -5.55 -5.04
C VAL A 40 -12.80 -6.32 -4.06
N HIS A 41 -12.82 -5.86 -2.81
CA HIS A 41 -13.62 -6.44 -1.75
C HIS A 41 -14.93 -5.64 -1.61
N SER A 42 -16.05 -6.35 -1.46
CA SER A 42 -17.34 -5.73 -1.14
C SER A 42 -17.78 -6.22 0.22
N ASN A 43 -18.03 -5.31 1.15
CA ASN A 43 -18.54 -5.68 2.47
C ASN A 43 -20.03 -6.04 2.40
N ILE A 44 -20.60 -6.44 3.55
CA ILE A 44 -22.02 -6.82 3.67
C ILE A 44 -22.99 -5.69 3.28
N GLN A 45 -22.56 -4.43 3.33
CA GLN A 45 -23.32 -3.26 2.88
C GLN A 45 -23.05 -2.88 1.41
N SER A 46 -22.39 -3.75 0.63
CA SER A 46 -22.00 -3.50 -0.77
C SER A 46 -21.04 -2.30 -0.96
N GLN A 47 -20.39 -1.83 0.11
CA GLN A 47 -19.34 -0.83 -0.01
C GLN A 47 -18.08 -1.51 -0.55
N LYS A 48 -17.53 -0.91 -1.61
CA LYS A 48 -16.34 -1.41 -2.27
C LYS A 48 -15.08 -0.86 -1.61
N SER A 49 -14.11 -1.73 -1.46
CA SER A 49 -12.76 -1.44 -1.02
C SER A 49 -11.78 -2.16 -1.95
N ILE A 50 -10.57 -1.66 -2.02
CA ILE A 50 -9.52 -2.21 -2.87
C ILE A 50 -8.28 -2.48 -2.05
N ALA A 51 -7.63 -3.61 -2.33
CA ALA A 51 -6.31 -3.90 -1.79
C ALA A 51 -5.36 -4.28 -2.92
N TYR A 52 -4.10 -3.90 -2.76
CA TYR A 52 -3.02 -4.12 -3.70
C TYR A 52 -1.89 -4.87 -3.01
N VAL A 53 -1.24 -5.76 -3.75
CA VAL A 53 -0.01 -6.42 -3.34
C VAL A 53 1.06 -6.25 -4.41
N PHE A 54 2.24 -5.85 -3.96
CA PHE A 54 3.43 -5.70 -4.78
C PHE A 54 4.49 -6.64 -4.24
N LYS A 55 5.12 -7.42 -5.13
CA LYS A 55 6.28 -8.21 -4.75
C LYS A 55 7.51 -7.30 -4.73
N ILE A 56 8.27 -7.35 -3.65
CA ILE A 56 9.53 -6.63 -3.48
C ILE A 56 10.65 -7.49 -4.08
N ASN A 57 11.44 -6.92 -4.99
CA ASN A 57 12.67 -7.53 -5.46
C ASN A 57 13.77 -7.34 -4.41
N SER A 58 13.86 -8.30 -3.50
CA SER A 58 14.89 -8.33 -2.45
C SER A 58 16.27 -8.77 -2.97
N SER A 59 16.40 -9.14 -4.25
CA SER A 59 17.67 -9.57 -4.85
C SER A 59 18.70 -8.44 -4.79
N GLY A 60 19.79 -8.66 -4.07
CA GLY A 60 20.86 -7.68 -3.90
C GLY A 60 20.84 -6.91 -2.57
N TYR A 61 19.84 -7.15 -1.72
CA TYR A 61 19.79 -6.59 -0.37
C TYR A 61 20.01 -7.69 0.67
N ASN A 62 20.84 -7.42 1.68
CA ASN A 62 20.83 -8.23 2.89
C ASN A 62 19.64 -7.85 3.78
N VAL A 63 19.36 -8.67 4.81
CA VAL A 63 18.20 -8.49 5.70
C VAL A 63 18.17 -7.07 6.30
N PHE A 64 19.30 -6.56 6.77
CA PHE A 64 19.38 -5.23 7.38
C PHE A 64 19.14 -4.11 6.37
N GLY A 65 19.75 -4.16 5.19
CA GLY A 65 19.60 -3.16 4.14
C GLY A 65 18.17 -3.10 3.61
N LEU A 66 17.50 -4.25 3.48
CA LEU A 66 16.09 -4.29 3.09
C LEU A 66 15.18 -3.70 4.18
N GLN A 67 15.46 -3.98 5.47
CA GLN A 67 14.68 -3.41 6.58
C GLN A 67 14.87 -1.89 6.70
N GLU A 68 16.11 -1.39 6.53
CA GLU A 68 16.39 0.04 6.49
C GLU A 68 15.63 0.72 5.35
N LEU A 69 15.62 0.10 4.16
CA LEU A 69 14.88 0.62 3.00
C LEU A 69 13.37 0.65 3.24
N LYS A 70 12.80 -0.43 3.80
CA LYS A 70 11.38 -0.50 4.18
C LYS A 70 11.02 0.59 5.20
N SER A 71 11.91 0.88 6.15
CA SER A 71 11.71 1.93 7.15
C SER A 71 11.72 3.32 6.51
N LYS A 72 12.73 3.64 5.70
CA LYS A 72 12.81 4.93 4.98
C LYS A 72 11.64 5.15 4.05
N PHE A 73 11.30 4.12 3.25
CA PHE A 73 10.12 4.17 2.38
C PHE A 73 8.86 4.42 3.20
N GLY A 74 8.67 3.69 4.31
CA GLY A 74 7.50 3.83 5.18
C GLY A 74 7.31 5.27 5.64
N LEU A 75 8.35 5.89 6.20
CA LEU A 75 8.30 7.29 6.64
C LEU A 75 7.94 8.25 5.49
N SER A 76 8.59 8.11 4.35
CA SER A 76 8.35 8.97 3.19
C SER A 76 6.96 8.74 2.57
N PHE A 77 6.45 7.51 2.63
CA PHE A 77 5.12 7.12 2.17
C PHE A 77 4.02 7.67 3.08
N GLU A 78 4.20 7.58 4.40
CA GLU A 78 3.30 8.17 5.39
C GLU A 78 3.22 9.69 5.21
N ASN A 79 4.37 10.37 5.15
CA ASN A 79 4.44 11.80 4.92
C ASN A 79 3.74 12.23 3.63
N LEU A 80 3.86 11.45 2.56
CA LEU A 80 3.22 11.77 1.28
C LEU A 80 1.69 11.75 1.41
N ILE A 81 1.14 10.72 2.06
CA ILE A 81 -0.30 10.54 2.25
C ILE A 81 -0.88 11.56 3.25
N GLU A 82 -0.18 11.80 4.36
CA GLU A 82 -0.61 12.76 5.36
C GLU A 82 -0.66 14.19 4.80
N ASN A 83 0.31 14.57 3.96
CA ASN A 83 0.35 15.91 3.37
C ASN A 83 -0.50 16.07 2.10
N ASN A 84 -0.83 14.98 1.41
CA ASN A 84 -1.54 15.00 0.12
C ASN A 84 -2.63 13.90 0.07
N PRO A 85 -3.61 13.90 0.98
CA PRO A 85 -4.62 12.83 1.06
C PRO A 85 -5.45 12.67 -0.22
N GLU A 86 -5.57 13.72 -1.04
CA GLU A 86 -6.31 13.73 -2.30
C GLU A 86 -5.76 12.75 -3.33
N ILE A 87 -4.51 12.29 -3.19
CA ILE A 87 -3.92 11.27 -4.07
C ILE A 87 -4.66 9.94 -3.97
N LEU A 88 -5.39 9.71 -2.86
CA LEU A 88 -6.23 8.53 -2.66
C LEU A 88 -7.59 8.61 -3.37
N THR A 89 -7.97 9.77 -3.90
CA THR A 89 -9.29 9.97 -4.54
C THR A 89 -9.63 8.93 -5.60
N PRO A 90 -8.72 8.52 -6.50
CA PRO A 90 -9.02 7.49 -7.49
C PRO A 90 -9.35 6.11 -6.89
N GLN A 91 -8.86 5.79 -5.69
CA GLN A 91 -9.07 4.51 -5.02
C GLN A 91 -10.43 4.47 -4.33
N TYR A 92 -10.84 5.58 -3.72
CA TYR A 92 -12.13 5.69 -3.03
C TYR A 92 -13.25 6.16 -3.97
N LEU A 93 -12.91 6.65 -5.17
CA LEU A 93 -13.81 7.34 -6.11
C LEU A 93 -14.46 8.60 -5.52
N GLU A 94 -13.93 9.07 -4.39
CA GLU A 94 -14.39 10.23 -3.64
C GLU A 94 -13.21 10.84 -2.86
N ASN A 95 -13.34 12.10 -2.44
CA ASN A 95 -12.34 12.74 -1.59
C ASN A 95 -12.43 12.15 -0.18
N VAL A 96 -11.31 11.63 0.33
CA VAL A 96 -11.23 11.03 1.67
C VAL A 96 -11.25 12.06 2.81
N GLY A 97 -11.09 13.35 2.51
CA GLY A 97 -10.99 14.42 3.51
C GLY A 97 -9.56 14.57 4.05
N LYS A 98 -9.44 15.09 5.27
CA LYS A 98 -8.14 15.30 5.93
C LYS A 98 -7.78 14.10 6.80
N PRO A 99 -6.49 13.80 7.01
CA PRO A 99 -6.07 12.86 8.05
C PRO A 99 -6.62 13.27 9.42
N SER A 100 -7.14 12.30 10.17
CA SER A 100 -7.61 12.51 11.55
C SER A 100 -6.47 12.39 12.58
N GLY A 101 -5.22 12.28 12.13
CA GLY A 101 -4.02 12.09 12.93
C GLY A 101 -2.83 11.68 12.07
N ILE A 102 -1.83 11.03 12.69
CA ILE A 102 -0.70 10.38 12.00
C ILE A 102 -0.92 8.88 11.90
N PHE A 103 -0.15 8.21 11.03
CA PHE A 103 -0.18 6.76 10.94
C PHE A 103 0.12 6.06 12.28
N GLN A 104 -0.76 5.14 12.66
CA GLN A 104 -0.66 4.33 13.87
C GLN A 104 -0.31 2.87 13.53
N PRO A 105 0.44 2.17 14.40
CA PRO A 105 0.63 0.74 14.25
C PRO A 105 -0.70 0.00 14.50
N LYS A 106 -0.97 -1.05 13.72
CA LYS A 106 -2.14 -1.92 13.89
C LYS A 106 -1.77 -3.36 13.54
N SER A 107 -1.95 -4.28 14.50
CA SER A 107 -1.80 -5.71 14.26
C SER A 107 -2.95 -6.20 13.37
N ILE A 108 -2.62 -6.80 12.22
CA ILE A 108 -3.59 -7.43 11.32
C ILE A 108 -3.04 -8.80 10.93
N GLY A 109 -3.65 -9.87 11.46
CA GLY A 109 -3.10 -11.22 11.35
C GLY A 109 -1.67 -11.29 11.94
N SER A 110 -0.71 -11.75 11.13
CA SER A 110 0.71 -11.85 11.49
C SER A 110 1.54 -10.60 11.20
N ILE A 111 0.93 -9.53 10.67
CA ILE A 111 1.64 -8.32 10.22
C ILE A 111 1.39 -7.17 11.20
N GLN A 112 2.46 -6.40 11.46
CA GLN A 112 2.35 -5.06 12.03
C GLN A 112 2.13 -4.05 10.91
N ALA A 113 0.85 -3.79 10.61
CA ALA A 113 0.46 -2.83 9.60
C ALA A 113 0.52 -1.39 10.15
N ARG A 114 0.43 -0.44 9.24
CA ARG A 114 0.35 1.00 9.51
C ARG A 114 -1.00 1.48 8.98
N TYR A 115 -1.69 2.27 9.80
CA TYR A 115 -3.09 2.64 9.60
C TYR A 115 -3.29 4.14 9.78
N LEU A 116 -4.11 4.73 8.93
CA LEU A 116 -4.56 6.11 9.02
C LEU A 116 -6.07 6.22 8.77
N SER A 117 -6.77 7.01 9.57
CA SER A 117 -8.16 7.41 9.31
C SER A 117 -8.27 8.84 8.80
N PHE A 118 -9.36 9.10 8.09
CA PHE A 118 -9.69 10.42 7.57
C PHE A 118 -10.99 10.96 8.15
N THR A 119 -11.22 12.27 8.03
CA THR A 119 -12.40 12.97 8.56
C THR A 119 -13.73 12.48 7.97
N THR A 120 -13.70 11.80 6.83
CA THR A 120 -14.89 11.19 6.21
C THR A 120 -15.24 9.81 6.78
N GLY A 121 -14.41 9.29 7.69
CA GLY A 121 -14.53 7.91 8.21
C GLY A 121 -13.87 6.86 7.32
N LYS A 122 -13.25 7.25 6.20
CA LYS A 122 -12.42 6.33 5.40
C LYS A 122 -11.15 5.98 6.16
N GLU A 123 -10.62 4.82 5.83
CA GLU A 123 -9.44 4.24 6.46
C GLU A 123 -8.47 3.77 5.40
N PHE A 124 -7.16 3.92 5.64
CA PHE A 124 -6.11 3.49 4.75
C PHE A 124 -5.07 2.68 5.53
N TYR A 125 -4.60 1.60 4.91
CA TYR A 125 -3.73 0.61 5.52
C TYR A 125 -2.57 0.29 4.60
N TYR A 126 -1.38 0.11 5.16
CA TYR A 126 -0.30 -0.54 4.44
C TYR A 126 0.54 -1.43 5.38
N GLY A 127 1.29 -2.37 4.82
CA GLY A 127 2.21 -3.19 5.60
C GLY A 127 3.17 -3.98 4.73
N TYR A 128 4.15 -4.60 5.40
CA TYR A 128 5.10 -5.50 4.78
C TYR A 128 4.83 -6.93 5.23
N TYR A 129 4.82 -7.86 4.29
CA TYR A 129 4.66 -9.28 4.57
C TYR A 129 5.85 -10.04 4.03
N HIS A 130 6.43 -10.93 4.84
CA HIS A 130 7.38 -11.92 4.36
C HIS A 130 6.67 -13.27 4.29
N ALA A 131 6.56 -13.84 3.09
CA ALA A 131 6.00 -15.17 2.89
C ALA A 131 7.13 -16.20 2.92
N ASP A 132 7.34 -16.84 4.07
CA ASP A 132 8.40 -17.84 4.28
C ASP A 132 8.34 -18.97 3.23
N SER A 133 7.13 -19.44 2.90
CA SER A 133 6.88 -20.53 1.94
C SER A 133 7.43 -20.23 0.54
N LEU A 134 7.47 -18.94 0.17
CA LEU A 134 7.87 -18.48 -1.16
C LEU A 134 9.19 -17.71 -1.14
N ASN A 135 9.81 -17.54 0.03
CA ASN A 135 10.96 -16.68 0.29
C ASN A 135 10.83 -15.31 -0.40
N ASN A 136 9.67 -14.67 -0.24
CA ASN A 136 9.35 -13.43 -0.93
C ASN A 136 8.83 -12.37 0.05
N ASP A 137 9.31 -11.14 -0.14
CA ASP A 137 8.79 -9.96 0.52
C ASP A 137 7.71 -9.29 -0.32
N TYR A 138 6.66 -8.81 0.36
CA TYR A 138 5.54 -8.12 -0.25
C TYR A 138 5.25 -6.81 0.46
N PHE A 139 4.79 -5.84 -0.32
CA PHE A 139 4.19 -4.60 0.16
C PHE A 139 2.69 -4.64 -0.13
N ILE A 140 1.88 -4.43 0.90
CA ILE A 140 0.43 -4.53 0.85
C ILE A 140 -0.15 -3.17 1.17
N ILE A 141 -1.15 -2.73 0.42
CA ILE A 141 -1.94 -1.51 0.68
C ILE A 141 -3.42 -1.88 0.60
N ALA A 142 -4.26 -1.30 1.45
CA ALA A 142 -5.71 -1.45 1.36
C ALA A 142 -6.49 -0.21 1.82
N THR A 143 -7.70 -0.07 1.29
CA THR A 143 -8.62 1.03 1.63
C THR A 143 -9.66 0.67 2.70
N SER A 144 -9.54 -0.53 3.30
CA SER A 144 -10.29 -0.96 4.48
C SER A 144 -9.54 -2.11 5.17
N LEU A 145 -9.90 -2.39 6.42
CA LEU A 145 -9.36 -3.52 7.18
C LEU A 145 -9.68 -4.86 6.49
N GLU A 146 -10.93 -5.04 6.08
CA GLU A 146 -11.42 -6.29 5.49
C GLU A 146 -10.74 -6.59 4.16
N ALA A 147 -10.49 -5.57 3.33
CA ALA A 147 -9.72 -5.72 2.10
C ALA A 147 -8.26 -6.11 2.40
N PHE A 148 -7.65 -5.53 3.44
CA PHE A 148 -6.30 -5.87 3.88
C PHE A 148 -6.21 -7.33 4.34
N GLU A 149 -7.15 -7.76 5.19
CA GLU A 149 -7.23 -9.14 5.67
C GLU A 149 -7.47 -10.13 4.53
N THR A 150 -8.36 -9.79 3.59
CA THR A 150 -8.68 -10.64 2.45
C THR A 150 -7.44 -10.88 1.57
N ILE A 151 -6.68 -9.84 1.25
CA ILE A 151 -5.47 -10.00 0.43
C ILE A 151 -4.35 -10.73 1.19
N LEU A 152 -4.21 -10.47 2.50
CA LEU A 152 -3.26 -11.17 3.35
C LEU A 152 -3.55 -12.67 3.41
N ASN A 153 -4.81 -13.05 3.63
CA ASN A 153 -5.24 -14.45 3.65
C ASN A 153 -5.01 -15.12 2.30
N THR A 154 -5.18 -14.40 1.18
CA THR A 154 -4.88 -14.90 -0.16
C THR A 154 -3.39 -15.20 -0.36
N LEU A 155 -2.51 -14.47 0.31
CA LEU A 155 -1.06 -14.73 0.31
C LEU A 155 -0.69 -15.89 1.23
N LEU A 156 -1.34 -16.01 2.39
CA LEU A 156 -1.10 -17.09 3.37
C LEU A 156 -1.54 -18.47 2.86
N MET A 157 -2.54 -18.53 1.99
CA MET A 157 -3.02 -19.80 1.40
C MET A 157 -2.13 -20.33 0.26
N LYS A 158 -1.01 -19.66 -0.05
CA LYS A 158 -0.06 -20.05 -1.11
C LYS A 158 1.28 -20.52 -0.54
#